data_AF-A0A517QUW4-F1
#
_entry.id   AF-A0A517QUW4-F1
#
_cell.length_a   1.000
_cell.length_b   1.000
_cell.length_c   1.000
_cell.angle_alpha   90.00
_cell.angle_beta   90.00
_cell.angle_gamma   90.00
#
_symmetry.space_group_name_H-M   'P 1'
#
loop_
_entity.id
_entity.type
_entity.pdbx_description
1 polymer ?
#
loop_
_entity_poly.entity_id
_entity_poly.type
_entity_poly.pdbx_seq_one_letter_code
_entity_poly.pdbx_strand_id
1 'polypeptide(L)'
;MKVGGWDWVTVEATPGYEVRQPLPSLLQRITNSIFLAMMWVLRNWLGCFIGLIALLALHRNRFQLMNLLNTFRWKLGLWWRPQRALILTLNLLHQRAELTGAAPKKSKTHHQWLGEMMTRTNDINVAQSLYALRKLIDAAAYAPHSKASEKDCAQICQTCQRGCSLKWFQTEYQQSQAADDQNQVSQAERMKHVEYTGAAHHEY
;
A
#
# COMPACT_ATOMS: atom_id res chain seq x y z
N MET A 1 -75.24 -10.77 36.55
CA MET A 1 -75.03 -9.92 35.36
C MET A 1 -74.02 -10.60 34.47
N LYS A 2 -74.39 -10.98 33.23
CA LYS A 2 -73.46 -11.52 32.23
C LYS A 2 -72.94 -10.33 31.40
N VAL A 3 -71.65 -10.06 31.50
CA VAL A 3 -70.96 -9.08 30.64
C VAL A 3 -70.79 -9.72 29.28
N GLY A 4 -71.29 -9.07 28.21
CA GLY A 4 -71.19 -9.57 26.85
C GLY A 4 -69.79 -9.38 26.29
N GLY A 5 -69.36 -10.21 25.34
CA GLY A 5 -68.00 -10.17 24.76
C GLY A 5 -67.60 -8.88 24.01
N TRP A 6 -68.46 -7.87 24.01
CA TRP A 6 -68.23 -6.54 23.42
C TRP A 6 -68.27 -5.40 24.45
N ASP A 7 -68.49 -5.72 25.73
CA ASP A 7 -68.47 -4.74 26.83
C ASP A 7 -67.04 -4.56 27.32
N TRP A 8 -66.51 -3.35 27.15
CA TRP A 8 -65.25 -2.95 27.75
C TRP A 8 -65.47 -2.68 29.24
N VAL A 9 -64.94 -3.55 30.09
CA VAL A 9 -64.92 -3.34 31.54
C VAL A 9 -63.72 -2.47 31.88
N THR A 10 -63.97 -1.26 32.38
CA THR A 10 -62.94 -0.37 32.90
C THR A 10 -62.37 -0.96 34.19
N VAL A 11 -61.19 -1.60 34.07
CA VAL A 11 -60.40 -2.01 35.22
C VAL A 11 -59.76 -0.74 35.80
N GLU A 12 -60.11 -0.39 37.04
CA GLU A 12 -59.43 0.71 37.73
C GLU A 12 -57.93 0.40 37.85
N ALA A 13 -57.09 1.38 37.51
CA ALA A 13 -55.65 1.25 37.61
C ALA A 13 -55.26 1.00 39.07
N THR A 14 -54.74 -0.19 39.36
CA THR A 14 -54.28 -0.55 40.70
C THR A 14 -53.22 0.46 41.17
N PRO A 15 -53.42 1.17 42.28
CA PRO A 15 -52.44 2.12 42.79
C PRO A 15 -51.15 1.36 43.11
N GLY A 16 -50.07 1.67 42.39
CA GLY A 16 -48.78 0.97 42.51
C GLY A 16 -48.19 0.48 41.18
N TYR A 17 -48.94 0.51 40.08
CA TYR A 17 -48.35 0.33 38.75
C TYR A 17 -47.74 1.65 38.26
N GLU A 18 -46.44 1.82 38.48
CA GLU A 18 -45.68 2.82 37.75
C GLU A 18 -45.79 2.50 36.25
N VAL A 19 -46.43 3.41 35.51
CA VAL A 19 -46.49 3.36 34.05
C VAL A 19 -45.03 3.39 33.57
N ARG A 20 -44.51 2.24 33.15
CA ARG A 20 -43.20 2.18 32.49
C ARG A 20 -43.27 3.12 31.30
N GLN A 21 -42.38 4.11 31.27
CA GLN A 21 -42.31 5.03 30.16
C GLN A 21 -42.18 4.24 28.84
N PRO A 22 -42.89 4.66 27.78
CA PRO A 22 -42.87 3.95 26.50
C PRO A 22 -41.42 3.81 26.02
N LEU A 23 -41.09 2.63 25.46
CA LEU A 23 -39.75 2.39 24.93
C LEU A 23 -39.36 3.54 23.98
N PRO A 24 -38.18 4.15 24.18
CA PRO A 24 -37.78 5.30 23.40
C PRO A 24 -37.74 4.92 21.92
N SER A 25 -38.34 5.78 21.10
CA SER A 25 -38.35 5.60 19.64
C SER A 25 -36.92 5.51 19.08
N LEU A 26 -36.75 4.82 17.96
CA LEU A 26 -35.44 4.72 17.29
C LEU A 26 -34.81 6.09 17.03
N LEU A 27 -35.63 7.09 16.67
CA LEU A 27 -35.18 8.46 16.47
C LEU A 27 -34.66 9.10 17.76
N GLN A 28 -35.37 8.94 18.89
CA GLN A 28 -34.90 9.43 20.19
C GLN A 28 -33.61 8.75 20.66
N ARG A 29 -33.41 7.48 20.31
CA ARG A 29 -32.14 6.77 20.61
C ARG A 29 -30.98 7.34 19.80
N ILE A 30 -31.20 7.64 18.51
CA ILE A 30 -30.19 8.23 17.64
C ILE A 30 -29.84 9.66 18.11
N THR A 31 -30.85 10.50 18.39
CA THR A 31 -30.60 11.88 18.85
C THR A 31 -29.89 11.91 20.20
N ASN A 32 -30.29 11.07 21.16
CA ASN A 32 -29.58 10.96 22.44
C ASN A 32 -28.14 10.48 22.25
N SER A 33 -27.91 9.54 21.34
CA SER A 33 -26.55 9.05 21.05
C SER A 33 -25.67 10.13 20.45
N ILE A 34 -26.20 10.92 19.51
CA ILE A 34 -25.49 12.06 18.90
C ILE A 34 -25.19 13.13 19.96
N PHE A 35 -26.16 13.46 20.82
CA PHE A 35 -25.98 14.47 21.86
C PHE A 35 -24.93 14.05 22.89
N LEU A 36 -24.96 12.79 23.32
CA LEU A 36 -23.94 12.21 24.21
C LEU A 36 -22.55 12.20 23.56
N ALA A 37 -22.46 11.82 22.29
CA ALA A 37 -21.21 11.87 21.54
C ALA A 37 -20.68 13.29 21.42
N MET A 38 -21.54 14.27 21.14
CA MET A 38 -21.16 15.67 21.03
C MET A 38 -20.67 16.26 22.36
N MET A 39 -21.37 15.98 23.47
CA MET A 39 -20.90 16.38 24.80
C MET A 39 -19.56 15.70 25.17
N TRP A 40 -19.38 14.43 24.79
CA TRP A 40 -18.12 13.72 25.01
C TRP A 40 -16.97 14.34 24.20
N VAL A 41 -17.20 14.69 22.93
CA VAL A 41 -16.22 15.35 22.07
C VAL A 41 -15.87 16.73 22.60
N LEU A 42 -16.85 17.52 23.04
CA LEU A 42 -16.62 18.84 23.64
C LEU A 42 -15.83 18.74 24.95
N ARG A 43 -16.12 17.73 25.79
CA ARG A 43 -15.35 17.49 27.02
C ARG A 43 -13.92 17.02 26.74
N ASN A 44 -13.71 16.26 25.66
CA ASN A 44 -12.42 15.71 25.27
C ASN A 44 -11.86 16.37 24.00
N TRP A 45 -12.10 17.67 23.81
CA TRP A 45 -11.80 18.36 22.56
C TRP A 45 -10.30 18.32 22.22
N LEU A 46 -9.43 18.46 23.24
CA LEU A 46 -7.98 18.32 23.10
C LEU A 46 -7.59 16.93 22.58
N GLY A 47 -8.16 15.86 23.13
CA GLY A 47 -7.92 14.49 22.69
C GLY A 47 -8.41 14.26 21.25
N CYS A 48 -9.58 14.79 20.91
CA CYS A 48 -10.11 14.71 19.54
C CYS A 48 -9.24 15.50 18.55
N PHE A 49 -8.74 16.67 18.94
CA PHE A 49 -7.86 17.49 18.12
C PHE A 49 -6.50 16.83 17.90
N ILE A 50 -5.89 16.28 18.95
CA ILE A 50 -4.66 15.48 18.86
C ILE A 50 -4.90 14.25 17.97
N GLY A 51 -6.02 13.56 18.15
CA GLY A 51 -6.42 12.41 17.31
C GLY A 51 -6.58 12.80 15.85
N LEU A 52 -7.20 13.95 15.56
CA LEU A 52 -7.35 14.49 14.21
C LEU A 52 -5.99 14.83 13.57
N ILE A 53 -5.10 15.50 14.32
CA ILE A 53 -3.74 15.80 13.86
C ILE A 53 -2.98 14.51 13.60
N ALA A 54 -3.07 13.52 14.49
CA ALA A 54 -2.44 12.23 14.32
C ALA A 54 -2.96 11.50 13.08
N LEU A 55 -4.29 11.52 12.84
CA LEU A 55 -4.92 10.98 11.64
C LEU A 55 -4.45 11.69 10.37
N LEU A 56 -4.35 13.03 10.39
CA LEU A 56 -3.82 13.81 9.26
C LEU A 56 -2.35 13.52 9.00
N ALA A 57 -1.53 13.40 10.05
CA ALA A 57 -0.13 13.03 9.96
C ALA A 57 0.04 11.61 9.41
N LEU A 58 -0.76 10.65 9.89
CA LEU A 58 -0.83 9.28 9.38
C LEU A 58 -1.27 9.25 7.92
N HIS A 59 -2.24 10.06 7.55
CA HIS A 59 -2.73 10.14 6.17
C HIS A 59 -1.67 10.69 5.23
N ARG A 60 -0.98 11.77 5.61
CA ARG A 60 0.15 12.32 4.84
C ARG A 60 1.32 11.34 4.74
N ASN A 61 1.64 10.67 5.84
CA ASN A 61 2.76 9.74 5.91
C ASN A 61 2.38 8.29 5.60
N ARG A 62 1.20 8.04 5.01
CA ARG A 62 0.69 6.69 4.76
C ARG A 62 1.67 5.82 3.99
N PHE A 63 2.39 6.40 3.03
CA PHE A 63 3.40 5.69 2.24
C PHE A 63 4.63 5.32 3.07
N GLN A 64 5.06 6.19 3.99
CA GLN A 64 6.15 5.91 4.91
C GLN A 64 5.75 4.84 5.94
N LEU A 65 4.52 4.90 6.45
CA LEU A 65 3.99 3.90 7.36
C LEU A 65 3.90 2.52 6.70
N MET A 66 3.38 2.45 5.46
CA MET A 66 3.35 1.21 4.68
C MET A 66 4.76 0.66 4.43
N ASN A 67 5.73 1.51 4.09
CA ASN A 67 7.12 1.09 3.94
C ASN A 67 7.73 0.59 5.26
N LEU A 68 7.41 1.23 6.39
CA LEU A 68 7.89 0.81 7.71
C LEU A 68 7.29 -0.55 8.10
N LEU A 69 5.98 -0.74 7.90
CA LEU A 69 5.30 -2.01 8.11
C LEU A 69 5.87 -3.13 7.22
N ASN A 70 6.09 -2.87 5.93
CA ASN A 70 6.68 -3.83 5.01
C ASN A 70 8.13 -4.19 5.40
N THR A 71 8.91 -3.21 5.84
CA THR A 71 10.28 -3.44 6.32
C THR A 71 10.29 -4.22 7.64
N PHE A 72 9.34 -3.95 8.55
CA PHE A 72 9.19 -4.69 9.80
C PHE A 72 8.78 -6.14 9.52
N ARG A 73 7.81 -6.36 8.63
CA ARG A 73 7.39 -7.68 8.15
C ARG A 73 8.56 -8.45 7.53
N TRP A 74 9.40 -7.77 6.75
CA TRP A 74 10.62 -8.34 6.18
C TRP A 74 11.63 -8.76 7.26
N LYS A 75 11.92 -7.89 8.24
CA LYS A 75 12.82 -8.21 9.35
C LYS A 75 12.32 -9.41 10.16
N LEU A 76 11.03 -9.43 10.49
CA LEU A 76 10.41 -10.53 11.22
C LEU A 76 10.49 -11.84 10.41
N GLY A 77 10.19 -11.78 9.11
CA GLY A 77 10.28 -12.92 8.22
C GLY A 77 11.71 -13.47 8.08
N LEU A 78 12.72 -12.58 8.04
CA LEU A 78 14.13 -12.95 7.99
C LEU A 78 14.58 -13.67 9.27
N TRP A 79 14.09 -13.21 10.43
CA TRP A 79 14.41 -13.80 11.72
C TRP A 79 13.84 -15.23 11.84
N TRP A 80 12.64 -15.48 11.30
CA TRP A 80 11.96 -16.76 11.42
C TRP A 80 12.36 -17.76 10.33
N ARG A 81 12.62 -17.29 9.11
CA ARG A 81 12.91 -18.12 7.93
C ARG A 81 14.00 -17.48 7.07
N PRO A 82 15.28 -17.55 7.49
CA PRO A 82 16.41 -16.95 6.75
C PRO A 82 16.55 -17.53 5.33
N GLN A 83 16.20 -18.80 5.13
CA GLN A 83 16.14 -19.44 3.81
C GLN A 83 15.22 -18.73 2.80
N ARG A 84 14.23 -17.95 3.27
CA ARG A 84 13.31 -17.17 2.42
C ARG A 84 13.76 -15.73 2.23
N ALA A 85 14.94 -15.35 2.70
CA ALA A 85 15.48 -13.98 2.62
C ALA A 85 15.35 -13.39 1.20
N LEU A 86 15.71 -14.18 0.19
CA LEU A 86 15.70 -13.77 -1.21
C LEU A 86 14.30 -13.37 -1.69
N ILE A 87 13.31 -14.25 -1.49
CA ILE A 87 11.91 -14.02 -1.88
C ILE A 87 11.32 -12.85 -1.07
N LEU A 88 11.60 -12.79 0.23
CA LEU A 88 11.12 -11.71 1.09
C LEU A 88 11.68 -10.35 0.65
N THR A 89 12.95 -10.30 0.26
CA THR A 89 13.61 -9.07 -0.22
C THR A 89 13.06 -8.65 -1.58
N LEU A 90 12.85 -9.59 -2.49
CA LEU A 90 12.20 -9.32 -3.77
C LEU A 90 10.79 -8.76 -3.59
N ASN A 91 9.98 -9.37 -2.72
CA ASN A 91 8.64 -8.87 -2.39
C ASN A 91 8.68 -7.46 -1.79
N LEU A 92 9.67 -7.16 -0.93
CA LEU A 92 9.85 -5.83 -0.36
C LEU A 92 10.18 -4.79 -1.44
N LEU A 93 11.07 -5.12 -2.38
CA LEU A 93 11.41 -4.27 -3.53
C LEU A 93 10.18 -4.01 -4.40
N HIS A 94 9.39 -5.04 -4.71
CA HIS A 94 8.13 -4.91 -5.46
C HIS A 94 7.14 -3.98 -4.75
N GLN A 95 6.90 -4.21 -3.47
CA GLN A 95 5.97 -3.38 -2.69
C GLN A 95 6.42 -1.92 -2.64
N ARG A 96 7.73 -1.65 -2.55
CA ARG A 96 8.26 -0.28 -2.61
C ARG A 96 8.04 0.35 -3.99
N ALA A 97 8.26 -0.41 -5.06
CA ALA A 97 8.00 0.05 -6.41
C ALA A 97 6.50 0.31 -6.65
N GLU A 98 5.60 -0.51 -6.11
CA GLU A 98 4.15 -0.29 -6.16
C GLU A 98 3.73 0.99 -5.44
N LEU A 99 4.30 1.25 -4.26
CA LEU A 99 4.00 2.47 -3.49
C LEU A 99 4.43 3.76 -4.21
N THR A 100 5.40 3.69 -5.12
CA THR A 100 5.88 4.83 -5.91
C THR A 100 5.34 4.85 -7.34
N GLY A 101 4.47 3.91 -7.73
CA GLY A 101 3.96 3.80 -9.11
C GLY A 101 4.98 3.27 -10.12
N ALA A 102 6.14 2.82 -9.63
CA ALA A 102 7.27 2.26 -10.37
C ALA A 102 7.16 0.74 -10.61
N ALA A 103 5.99 0.15 -10.32
CA ALA A 103 5.82 -1.30 -10.31
C ALA A 103 6.16 -1.95 -11.67
N PRO A 104 6.80 -3.14 -11.66
CA PRO A 104 7.02 -3.87 -12.89
C PRO A 104 5.68 -4.21 -13.57
N LYS A 105 5.65 -4.06 -14.90
CA LYS A 105 4.52 -4.56 -15.71
C LYS A 105 4.40 -6.07 -15.49
N LYS A 106 3.17 -6.58 -15.33
CA LYS A 106 2.89 -8.01 -15.06
C LYS A 106 3.49 -8.98 -16.09
N SER A 107 3.84 -8.49 -17.29
CA SER A 107 4.48 -9.25 -18.37
C SER A 107 6.01 -9.36 -18.26
N LYS A 108 6.66 -8.61 -17.38
CA LYS A 108 8.12 -8.64 -17.21
C LYS A 108 8.54 -9.65 -16.15
N THR A 109 9.60 -10.39 -16.45
CA THR A 109 10.21 -11.29 -15.46
C THR A 109 10.99 -10.50 -14.41
N HIS A 110 11.14 -11.06 -13.20
CA HIS A 110 11.97 -10.47 -12.13
C HIS A 110 13.40 -10.16 -12.59
N HIS A 111 13.96 -11.04 -13.42
CA HIS A 111 15.30 -10.90 -13.98
C HIS A 111 15.43 -9.69 -14.91
N GLN A 112 14.45 -9.49 -15.81
CA GLN A 112 14.41 -8.33 -16.70
C GLN A 112 14.21 -7.03 -15.91
N TRP A 113 13.30 -7.04 -14.93
CA TRP A 113 13.01 -5.87 -14.12
C TRP A 113 14.21 -5.42 -13.27
N LEU A 114 14.89 -6.36 -12.59
CA LEU A 114 16.13 -6.05 -11.86
C LEU A 114 17.24 -5.57 -12.80
N GLY A 115 17.30 -6.12 -14.02
CA GLY A 115 18.15 -5.64 -15.11
C GLY A 115 17.94 -4.17 -15.42
N GLU A 116 16.68 -3.77 -15.62
CA GLU A 116 16.31 -2.38 -15.91
C GLU A 116 16.63 -1.45 -14.73
N MET A 117 16.39 -1.90 -13.49
CA MET A 117 16.74 -1.12 -12.31
C MET A 117 18.24 -0.84 -12.24
N MET A 118 19.09 -1.83 -12.52
CA MET A 118 20.55 -1.65 -12.54
C MET A 118 21.00 -0.63 -13.59
N THR A 119 20.38 -0.65 -14.79
CA THR A 119 20.73 0.31 -15.85
C THR A 119 20.25 1.74 -15.57
N ARG A 120 19.24 1.89 -14.70
CA ARG A 120 18.66 3.20 -14.33
C ARG A 120 19.35 3.83 -13.12
N THR A 121 20.01 3.01 -12.30
CA THR A 121 20.76 3.46 -11.12
C THR A 121 22.06 4.17 -11.53
N ASN A 122 22.32 5.34 -10.94
CA ASN A 122 23.63 5.99 -11.02
C ASN A 122 24.60 5.55 -9.90
N ASP A 123 24.09 5.01 -8.79
CA ASP A 123 24.91 4.51 -7.68
C ASP A 123 25.47 3.11 -7.95
N ILE A 124 26.79 3.04 -8.14
CA ILE A 124 27.54 1.80 -8.40
C ILE A 124 27.28 0.74 -7.30
N ASN A 125 27.17 1.14 -6.04
CA ASN A 125 26.98 0.20 -4.93
C ASN A 125 25.59 -0.47 -5.00
N VAL A 126 24.56 0.32 -5.33
CA VAL A 126 23.21 -0.18 -5.51
C VAL A 126 23.16 -1.12 -6.71
N ALA A 127 23.77 -0.73 -7.83
CA ALA A 127 23.85 -1.57 -9.03
C ALA A 127 24.54 -2.92 -8.76
N GLN A 128 25.66 -2.91 -8.03
CA GLN A 128 26.36 -4.14 -7.61
C GLN A 128 25.50 -5.02 -6.69
N SER A 129 24.78 -4.42 -5.75
CA SER A 129 23.89 -5.17 -4.84
C SER A 129 22.71 -5.82 -5.59
N LEU A 130 22.16 -5.12 -6.58
CA LEU A 130 21.11 -5.64 -7.45
C LEU A 130 21.63 -6.76 -8.36
N TYR A 131 22.85 -6.62 -8.89
CA TYR A 131 23.50 -7.66 -9.68
C TYR A 131 23.73 -8.93 -8.86
N ALA A 132 24.26 -8.79 -7.65
CA ALA A 132 24.45 -9.88 -6.72
C ALA A 132 23.11 -10.56 -6.37
N LEU A 133 22.05 -9.77 -6.13
CA LEU A 133 20.70 -10.31 -5.88
C LEU A 133 20.15 -11.07 -7.09
N ARG A 134 20.30 -10.53 -8.31
CA ARG A 134 19.88 -11.20 -9.56
C ARG A 134 20.59 -12.53 -9.75
N LYS A 135 21.92 -12.56 -9.55
CA LYS A 135 22.71 -13.80 -9.62
C LYS A 135 22.24 -14.85 -8.62
N LEU A 136 21.87 -14.45 -7.41
CA LEU A 136 21.32 -15.37 -6.40
C LEU A 136 19.93 -15.89 -6.79
N ILE A 137 19.08 -15.05 -7.39
CA ILE A 137 17.77 -15.47 -7.89
C ILE A 137 17.94 -16.50 -9.01
N ASP A 138 18.84 -16.25 -9.96
CA ASP A 138 19.12 -17.16 -11.07
C ASP A 138 19.72 -18.47 -10.54
N ALA A 139 20.65 -18.41 -9.59
CA ALA A 139 21.22 -19.59 -8.94
C ALA A 139 20.14 -20.41 -8.19
N ALA A 140 19.21 -19.75 -7.50
CA ALA A 140 18.11 -20.43 -6.82
C ALA A 140 17.12 -21.08 -7.82
N ALA A 141 16.91 -20.48 -8.99
CA ALA A 141 16.02 -21.00 -10.02
C ALA A 141 16.62 -22.18 -10.80
N TYR A 142 17.91 -22.10 -11.17
CA TYR A 142 18.56 -23.06 -12.07
C TYR A 142 19.51 -24.03 -11.36
N ALA A 143 19.93 -23.75 -10.13
CA ALA A 143 20.89 -24.57 -9.39
C ALA A 143 20.49 -24.69 -7.90
N PRO A 144 19.43 -25.45 -7.58
CA PRO A 144 18.89 -25.57 -6.22
C PRO A 144 19.86 -26.18 -5.19
N HIS A 145 20.93 -26.83 -5.65
CA HIS A 145 21.99 -27.39 -4.80
C HIS A 145 23.26 -26.53 -4.74
N SER A 146 23.25 -25.32 -5.30
CA SER A 146 24.37 -24.40 -5.17
C SER A 146 24.54 -24.01 -3.71
N LYS A 147 25.71 -24.29 -3.13
CA LYS A 147 26.08 -23.97 -1.74
C LYS A 147 26.36 -22.47 -1.59
N ALA A 148 25.40 -21.62 -1.93
CA ALA A 148 25.48 -20.23 -1.52
C ALA A 148 25.42 -20.20 0.02
N SER A 149 26.43 -19.61 0.65
CA SER A 149 26.45 -19.42 2.09
C SER A 149 25.22 -18.59 2.49
N GLU A 150 24.40 -19.12 3.41
CA GLU A 150 23.18 -18.46 3.90
C GLU A 150 23.48 -17.06 4.47
N LYS A 151 24.67 -16.89 5.05
CA LYS A 151 25.17 -15.61 5.57
C LYS A 151 25.39 -14.60 4.45
N ASP A 152 25.95 -15.03 3.32
CA ASP A 152 26.25 -14.15 2.18
C ASP A 152 24.94 -13.71 1.52
N CYS A 153 23.96 -14.62 1.41
CA CYS A 153 22.62 -14.31 0.91
C CYS A 153 21.92 -13.24 1.78
N ALA A 154 21.97 -13.40 3.11
CA ALA A 154 21.35 -12.46 4.04
C ALA A 154 22.02 -11.07 3.99
N GLN A 155 23.35 -11.02 3.88
CA GLN A 155 24.10 -9.77 3.74
C GLN A 155 23.78 -9.05 2.43
N ILE A 156 23.76 -9.75 1.30
CA ILE A 156 23.39 -9.17 -0.01
C ILE A 156 21.95 -8.63 0.04
N CYS A 157 21.02 -9.38 0.63
CA CYS A 157 19.64 -8.94 0.81
C CYS A 157 19.53 -7.69 1.68
N GLN A 158 20.30 -7.59 2.78
CA GLN A 158 20.35 -6.40 3.64
C GLN A 158 20.93 -5.18 2.91
N THR A 159 22.03 -5.36 2.18
CA THR A 159 22.66 -4.29 1.41
C THR A 159 21.71 -3.77 0.34
N CYS A 160 21.07 -4.66 -0.42
CA CYS A 160 20.08 -4.31 -1.43
C CYS A 160 18.86 -3.59 -0.82
N GLN A 161 18.35 -4.08 0.31
CA GLN A 161 17.25 -3.45 1.04
C GLN A 161 17.57 -2.01 1.47
N ARG A 162 18.80 -1.77 1.92
CA ARG A 162 19.27 -0.44 2.37
C ARG A 162 19.48 0.51 1.20
N GLY A 163 20.09 0.03 0.11
CA GLY A 163 20.33 0.81 -1.11
C GLY A 163 19.02 1.22 -1.79
N CYS A 164 18.12 0.26 -2.03
CA CYS A 164 16.84 0.50 -2.69
C CYS A 164 15.76 0.98 -1.69
N SER A 165 16.00 2.13 -1.05
CA SER A 165 15.06 2.77 -0.14
C SER A 165 13.84 3.36 -0.88
N LEU A 166 12.74 3.64 -0.15
CA LEU A 166 11.56 4.28 -0.76
C LEU A 166 11.92 5.63 -1.42
N LYS A 167 12.84 6.40 -0.82
CA LYS A 167 13.31 7.67 -1.38
C LYS A 167 14.04 7.45 -2.71
N TRP A 168 14.88 6.42 -2.78
CA TRP A 168 15.59 6.06 -4.00
C TRP A 168 14.61 5.76 -5.15
N PHE A 169 13.54 5.01 -4.87
CA PHE A 169 12.47 4.76 -5.86
C PHE A 169 11.70 6.02 -6.27
N GLN A 170 11.56 7.01 -5.38
CA GLN A 170 10.91 8.28 -5.68
C GLN A 170 11.81 9.22 -6.50
N THR A 171 13.12 9.21 -6.26
CA THR A 171 14.04 10.15 -6.91
C THR A 171 14.63 9.56 -8.18
N GLU A 172 15.39 8.47 -8.09
CA GLU A 172 16.17 7.96 -9.22
C GLU A 172 15.27 7.20 -10.21
N TYR A 173 14.41 6.31 -9.71
CA TYR A 173 13.61 5.49 -10.61
C TYR A 173 12.55 6.29 -11.37
N GLN A 174 11.85 7.22 -10.69
CA GLN A 174 10.85 8.07 -11.36
C GLN A 174 11.49 9.06 -12.36
N GLN A 175 12.67 9.61 -12.05
CA GLN A 175 13.39 10.48 -12.99
C GLN A 175 13.78 9.72 -14.27
N SER A 176 14.32 8.50 -14.14
CA SER A 176 14.66 7.68 -15.30
C SER A 176 13.41 7.26 -16.10
N GLN A 177 12.28 7.03 -15.43
CA GLN A 177 11.02 6.69 -16.12
C GLN A 177 10.46 7.87 -16.91
N ALA A 178 10.48 9.07 -16.34
CA ALA A 178 10.04 10.28 -17.03
C ALA A 178 10.90 10.59 -18.27
N ALA A 179 12.22 10.36 -18.18
CA ALA A 179 13.13 10.55 -19.32
C ALA A 179 12.88 9.55 -20.46
N ASP A 180 12.56 8.29 -20.15
CA ASP A 180 12.22 7.28 -21.16
C ASP A 180 10.90 7.59 -21.87
N ASP A 181 9.87 8.01 -21.12
CA ASP A 181 8.57 8.37 -21.69
C ASP A 181 8.71 9.58 -22.63
N GLN A 182 9.53 10.58 -22.27
CA GLN A 182 9.84 11.72 -23.15
C GLN A 182 10.58 11.31 -24.44
N ASN A 183 11.54 10.38 -24.34
CA ASN A 183 12.26 9.87 -25.51
C ASN A 183 11.34 9.07 -26.45
N GLN A 184 10.42 8.27 -25.91
CA GLN A 184 9.47 7.49 -26.73
C GLN A 184 8.47 8.39 -27.47
N VAL A 185 7.94 9.43 -26.82
CA VAL A 185 7.06 10.42 -27.47
C VAL A 185 7.81 11.13 -28.61
N SER A 186 9.04 11.56 -28.36
CA SER A 186 9.88 12.21 -29.37
C SER A 186 10.19 11.30 -30.57
N GLN A 187 10.41 10.00 -30.34
CA GLN A 187 10.61 9.02 -31.41
C GLN A 187 9.32 8.77 -32.21
N ALA A 188 8.17 8.67 -31.55
CA ALA A 188 6.88 8.50 -32.22
C ALA A 188 6.53 9.72 -33.08
N GLU A 189 6.82 10.94 -32.62
CA GLU A 189 6.66 12.17 -33.41
C GLU A 189 7.58 12.19 -34.63
N ARG A 190 8.85 11.77 -34.47
CA ARG A 190 9.78 11.64 -35.60
C ARG A 190 9.31 10.62 -36.63
N MET A 191 8.77 9.47 -36.21
CA MET A 191 8.24 8.45 -37.12
C MET A 191 7.02 8.97 -37.90
N LYS A 192 6.11 9.70 -37.24
CA LYS A 192 4.98 10.35 -37.91
C LYS A 192 5.46 11.35 -38.97
N HIS A 193 6.44 12.20 -38.65
CA HIS A 193 6.99 13.15 -39.62
C HIS A 193 7.63 12.47 -40.84
N VAL A 194 8.26 11.30 -40.65
CA VAL A 194 8.81 10.49 -41.76
C VAL A 194 7.70 9.88 -42.63
N GLU A 195 6.61 9.40 -42.05
CA GLU A 195 5.44 8.92 -42.82
C GLU A 195 4.77 10.05 -43.64
N TYR A 196 4.62 11.25 -43.07
CA TYR A 196 4.06 12.41 -43.79
C TYR A 196 4.94 12.88 -44.96
N THR A 197 6.26 12.78 -44.83
CA THR A 197 7.21 13.18 -45.88
C THR A 197 7.44 12.09 -46.93
N GLY A 198 7.31 10.81 -46.56
CA GLY A 198 7.33 9.68 -47.49
C GLY A 198 6.07 9.59 -48.37
N ALA A 199 4.89 9.94 -47.84
CA ALA A 199 3.64 9.96 -48.62
C ALA A 199 3.62 11.07 -49.70
N ALA A 200 4.28 12.21 -49.44
CA ALA A 200 4.34 13.32 -50.40
C ALA A 200 5.24 13.04 -51.63
N HIS A 201 6.08 12.01 -51.58
CA HIS A 201 6.99 11.64 -52.68
C HIS A 201 6.46 10.53 -53.60
N HIS A 202 5.25 9.99 -53.34
CA HIS A 202 4.65 8.91 -54.13
C HIS A 202 3.53 9.36 -55.09
N GLU A 203 3.24 10.67 -55.19
CA GLU A 203 2.19 11.24 -56.06
C GLU A 203 2.71 11.95 -57.33
N TYR A 204 3.94 11.70 -57.78
CA TYR A 204 4.45 12.19 -59.06
C TYR A 204 4.90 11.05 -59.99
#